data_AF-A0A202DSD8-F1
#
_entry.id   AF-A0A202DSD8-F1
#
_cell.length_a   1.000
_cell.length_b   1.000
_cell.length_c   1.000
_cell.angle_alpha   90.00
_cell.angle_beta   90.00
_cell.angle_gamma   90.00
#
_symmetry.space_group_name_H-M   'P 1'
#
loop_
_entity.id
_entity.type
_entity.pdbx_description
1 polymer ?
#
loop_
_entity_poly.entity_id
_entity_poly.type
_entity_poly.pdbx_seq_one_letter_code
_entity_poly.pdbx_strand_id
1 'polypeptide(L)'
;MESSRPVCPAKTLYTTKVEDTQLENRVYDLQWFQNRAFASLKKIDNGVWDFSDSVLLYTPDAEKKYETIQQTDNAYYQEVTRPERDYLKKVASDIAESLPDKFEYIDLGPGTEHKEQFFFDELKKQNKDFIYKPVDINERFLRMATEYADKQGLPVAPLLSPFEELPVRLDGFDNMRFVSLGLTYANYSPGEILPLLKSIAANKGQVFIDVQIRDRINLKVITDIYSRNVYTISEPKLKLLG
;
A
#
# COMPACT_ATOMS: atom_id res chain seq x y z
N MET A 1 -15.18 -47.78 -32.15
CA MET A 1 -15.65 -47.44 -30.79
C MET A 1 -14.66 -46.43 -30.23
N GLU A 2 -14.94 -45.14 -30.49
CA GLU A 2 -14.13 -44.02 -30.03
C GLU A 2 -14.53 -43.66 -28.60
N SER A 3 -13.57 -43.68 -27.66
CA SER A 3 -13.81 -43.22 -26.29
C SER A 3 -13.50 -41.72 -26.19
N SER A 4 -14.55 -40.93 -26.01
CA SER A 4 -14.47 -39.51 -25.71
C SER A 4 -13.89 -39.27 -24.31
N ARG A 5 -12.79 -38.50 -24.24
CA ARG A 5 -12.27 -37.97 -22.98
C ARG A 5 -13.09 -36.73 -22.57
N PRO A 6 -13.35 -36.51 -21.27
CA PRO A 6 -14.07 -35.32 -20.82
C PRO A 6 -13.17 -34.10 -20.93
N VAL A 7 -13.66 -33.08 -21.64
CA VAL A 7 -13.04 -31.76 -21.78
C VAL A 7 -13.30 -30.98 -20.48
N CYS A 8 -12.23 -30.56 -19.79
CA CYS A 8 -12.32 -29.60 -18.68
C CYS A 8 -12.87 -28.27 -19.20
N PRO A 9 -13.85 -27.63 -18.54
CA PRO A 9 -14.31 -26.31 -18.93
C PRO A 9 -13.20 -25.27 -18.65
N ALA A 10 -12.92 -24.44 -19.64
CA ALA A 10 -11.98 -23.34 -19.56
C ALA A 10 -12.33 -22.42 -18.38
N LYS A 11 -11.33 -22.12 -17.53
CA LYS A 11 -11.44 -21.09 -16.50
C LYS A 11 -11.62 -19.73 -17.19
N THR A 12 -12.74 -19.08 -16.92
CA THR A 12 -13.01 -17.70 -17.32
C THR A 12 -11.96 -16.79 -16.66
N LEU A 13 -11.04 -16.26 -17.45
CA LEU A 13 -10.15 -15.17 -17.06
C LEU A 13 -11.00 -13.90 -16.96
N TYR A 14 -11.21 -13.40 -15.74
CA TYR A 14 -11.76 -12.07 -15.53
C TYR A 14 -10.68 -11.04 -15.83
N THR A 15 -10.55 -10.65 -17.10
CA THR A 15 -9.78 -9.49 -17.52
C THR A 15 -10.70 -8.27 -17.57
N THR A 16 -10.85 -7.58 -16.44
CA THR A 16 -11.46 -6.26 -16.44
C THR A 16 -10.40 -5.25 -16.89
N LYS A 17 -10.40 -4.93 -18.18
CA LYS A 17 -9.68 -3.76 -18.70
C LYS A 17 -10.29 -2.52 -18.04
N VAL A 18 -9.48 -1.78 -17.29
CA VAL A 18 -9.85 -0.45 -16.80
C VAL A 18 -9.68 0.50 -17.99
N GLU A 19 -10.79 0.85 -18.65
CA GLU A 19 -10.80 1.85 -19.71
C GLU A 19 -10.74 3.27 -19.11
N ASP A 20 -9.94 4.14 -19.74
CA ASP A 20 -9.62 5.53 -19.37
C ASP A 20 -10.79 6.54 -19.44
N THR A 21 -12.04 6.07 -19.35
CA THR A 21 -13.25 6.90 -19.44
C THR A 21 -14.16 6.75 -18.23
N GLN A 22 -13.69 7.13 -17.03
CA GLN A 22 -14.56 7.44 -15.88
C GLN A 22 -13.96 8.55 -15.00
N LEU A 23 -14.05 9.80 -15.45
CA LEU A 23 -13.87 10.96 -14.56
C LEU A 23 -15.13 11.24 -13.69
N GLU A 24 -16.24 10.52 -13.90
CA GLU A 24 -17.53 10.85 -13.30
C GLU A 24 -17.89 10.08 -12.02
N ASN A 25 -17.14 9.06 -11.57
CA ASN A 25 -17.46 8.34 -10.32
C ASN A 25 -16.20 7.89 -9.55
N ARG A 26 -15.33 8.83 -9.16
CA ARG A 26 -14.27 8.51 -8.19
C ARG A 26 -14.90 8.22 -6.83
N VAL A 27 -14.69 7.02 -6.29
CA VAL A 27 -15.22 6.61 -4.98
C VAL A 27 -14.70 7.51 -3.86
N TYR A 28 -13.44 7.93 -3.98
CA TYR A 28 -12.75 8.81 -3.03
C TYR A 28 -12.35 10.12 -3.73
N ASP A 29 -13.35 10.95 -4.02
CA ASP A 29 -13.18 12.26 -4.64
C ASP A 29 -12.76 13.36 -3.63
N LEU A 30 -12.56 14.59 -4.11
CA LEU A 30 -12.17 15.72 -3.26
C LEU A 30 -13.20 15.97 -2.14
N GLN A 31 -14.50 15.79 -2.41
CA GLN A 31 -15.55 15.98 -1.43
C GLN A 31 -15.45 14.94 -0.31
N TRP A 32 -15.13 13.69 -0.64
CA TRP A 32 -14.86 12.64 0.35
C TRP A 32 -13.68 13.03 1.25
N PHE A 33 -12.57 13.52 0.68
CA PHE A 33 -11.40 13.96 1.45
C PHE A 33 -11.72 15.16 2.35
N GLN A 34 -12.51 16.13 1.86
CA GLN A 34 -12.97 17.27 2.67
C GLN A 34 -13.84 16.79 3.84
N ASN A 35 -14.81 15.91 3.58
CA ASN A 35 -15.67 15.35 4.61
C ASN A 35 -14.85 14.58 5.67
N ARG A 36 -13.88 13.76 5.24
CA ARG A 36 -12.97 13.06 6.15
C ARG A 36 -12.10 14.03 6.93
N ALA A 37 -11.59 15.10 6.31
CA ALA A 37 -10.80 16.12 6.99
C ALA A 37 -11.56 16.74 8.16
N PHE A 38 -12.78 17.22 7.94
CA PHE A 38 -13.61 17.76 9.00
C PHE A 38 -13.98 16.72 10.07
N ALA A 39 -14.30 15.48 9.66
CA ALA A 39 -14.65 14.41 10.60
C ALA A 39 -13.45 13.93 11.45
N SER A 40 -12.23 14.09 10.94
CA SER A 40 -11.00 13.65 11.61
C SER A 40 -10.49 14.61 12.69
N LEU A 41 -10.97 15.86 12.71
CA LEU A 41 -10.53 16.88 13.66
C LEU A 41 -10.91 16.49 15.10
N LYS A 42 -9.90 16.29 15.95
CA LYS A 42 -10.10 16.01 17.38
C LYS A 42 -9.54 17.16 18.20
N LYS A 43 -10.40 17.81 19.01
CA LYS A 43 -9.91 18.83 19.94
C LYS A 43 -9.08 18.17 21.03
N ILE A 44 -7.82 18.58 21.18
CA ILE A 44 -6.92 18.04 22.20
C ILE A 44 -6.64 19.03 23.33
N ASP A 45 -6.72 20.34 23.05
CA ASP A 45 -6.64 21.39 24.08
C ASP A 45 -7.37 22.67 23.61
N ASN A 46 -7.41 23.71 24.43
CA ASN A 46 -7.93 25.01 24.06
C ASN A 46 -7.12 25.62 22.91
N GLY A 47 -7.76 25.79 21.75
CA GLY A 47 -7.12 26.27 20.54
C GLY A 47 -6.22 25.26 19.84
N VAL A 48 -6.17 24.00 20.29
CA VAL A 48 -5.32 22.96 19.70
C VAL A 48 -6.17 21.80 19.22
N TRP A 49 -6.00 21.47 17.94
CA TRP A 49 -6.70 20.40 17.26
C TRP A 49 -5.71 19.42 16.65
N ASP A 50 -6.00 18.14 16.82
CA ASP A 50 -5.31 17.06 16.12
C ASP A 50 -5.90 16.94 14.70
N PHE A 51 -4.99 17.03 13.71
CA PHE A 51 -5.28 16.86 12.30
C PHE A 51 -4.30 15.84 11.69
N SER A 52 -4.03 14.76 12.42
CA SER A 52 -3.03 13.74 12.06
C SER A 52 -3.53 12.62 11.14
N ASP A 53 -4.82 12.59 10.73
CA ASP A 53 -5.35 11.53 9.87
C ASP A 53 -4.46 11.32 8.64
N SER A 54 -3.89 10.11 8.58
CA SER A 54 -2.81 9.72 7.67
C SER A 54 -3.30 9.62 6.23
N VAL A 55 -4.55 9.22 6.02
CA VAL A 55 -5.15 9.07 4.69
C VAL A 55 -5.18 10.41 3.96
N LEU A 56 -5.31 11.52 4.69
CA LEU A 56 -5.35 12.86 4.11
C LEU A 56 -4.02 13.30 3.48
N LEU A 57 -2.90 12.57 3.69
CA LEU A 57 -1.64 12.82 2.98
C LEU A 57 -1.68 12.39 1.51
N TYR A 58 -2.67 11.57 1.13
CA TYR A 58 -2.75 10.93 -0.18
C TYR A 58 -3.93 11.45 -1.00
N THR A 59 -4.23 12.75 -0.89
CA THR A 59 -5.23 13.38 -1.74
C THR A 59 -4.84 13.28 -3.23
N PRO A 60 -5.80 13.39 -4.16
CA PRO A 60 -5.48 13.37 -5.60
C PRO A 60 -4.43 14.40 -6.01
N ASP A 61 -4.39 15.56 -5.35
CA ASP A 61 -3.42 16.64 -5.64
C ASP A 61 -2.02 16.35 -5.07
N ALA A 62 -1.90 15.43 -4.11
CA ALA A 62 -0.63 15.05 -3.51
C ALA A 62 0.15 14.04 -4.37
N GLU A 63 -0.53 13.36 -5.29
CA GLU A 63 0.01 12.29 -6.14
C GLU A 63 1.29 12.71 -6.90
N LYS A 64 1.21 13.77 -7.70
CA LYS A 64 2.36 14.25 -8.50
C LYS A 64 3.54 14.69 -7.62
N LYS A 65 3.23 15.23 -6.43
CA LYS A 65 4.26 15.65 -5.47
C LYS A 65 4.94 14.44 -4.86
N TYR A 66 4.17 13.40 -4.53
CA TYR A 66 4.70 12.11 -4.08
C TYR A 66 5.62 11.49 -5.14
N GLU A 67 5.18 11.42 -6.40
CA GLU A 67 6.03 10.93 -7.51
C GLU A 67 7.33 11.73 -7.63
N THR A 68 7.27 13.05 -7.48
CA THR A 68 8.43 13.94 -7.61
C THR A 68 9.47 13.68 -6.51
N ILE A 69 9.05 13.47 -5.26
CA ILE A 69 10.01 13.19 -4.18
C ILE A 69 10.64 11.78 -4.29
N GLN A 70 9.99 10.86 -5.02
CA GLN A 70 10.49 9.51 -5.27
C GLN A 70 11.50 9.44 -6.43
N GLN A 71 11.74 10.53 -7.16
CA GLN A 71 12.73 10.55 -8.22
C GLN A 71 14.14 10.25 -7.68
N THR A 72 14.92 9.47 -8.44
CA THR A 72 16.19 8.91 -7.97
C THR A 72 17.23 9.96 -7.59
N ASP A 73 17.18 11.15 -8.16
CA ASP A 73 18.05 12.29 -7.86
C ASP A 73 17.58 13.11 -6.65
N ASN A 74 16.41 12.81 -6.10
CA ASN A 74 15.87 13.47 -4.93
C ASN A 74 16.55 12.99 -3.63
N ALA A 75 16.76 13.91 -2.69
CA ALA A 75 17.31 13.58 -1.37
C ALA A 75 16.43 12.59 -0.60
N TYR A 76 15.10 12.69 -0.74
CA TYR A 76 14.18 11.73 -0.13
C TYR A 76 14.43 10.32 -0.65
N TYR A 77 14.58 10.14 -1.97
CA TYR A 77 14.91 8.84 -2.53
C TYR A 77 16.22 8.29 -1.97
N GLN A 78 17.28 9.10 -1.94
CA GLN A 78 18.61 8.66 -1.51
C GLN A 78 18.67 8.27 -0.02
N GLU A 79 17.96 8.99 0.84
CA GLU A 79 18.05 8.82 2.30
C GLU A 79 16.90 7.98 2.89
N VAL A 80 15.80 7.80 2.16
CA VAL A 80 14.61 7.07 2.63
C VAL A 80 14.33 5.85 1.75
N THR A 81 14.01 6.08 0.47
CA THR A 81 13.52 5.02 -0.43
C THR A 81 14.59 4.00 -0.77
N ARG A 82 15.81 4.44 -1.12
CA ARG A 82 16.90 3.54 -1.48
C ARG A 82 17.35 2.65 -0.30
N PRO A 83 17.57 3.17 0.92
CA PRO A 83 17.86 2.33 2.07
C PRO A 83 16.77 1.28 2.35
N GLU A 84 15.50 1.66 2.20
CA GLU A 84 14.36 0.74 2.32
C GLU A 84 14.45 -0.39 1.27
N ARG A 85 14.66 -0.03 -0.01
CA ARG A 85 14.85 -1.01 -1.10
C ARG A 85 16.01 -1.96 -0.83
N ASP A 86 17.15 -1.42 -0.40
CA ASP A 86 18.36 -2.20 -0.09
C ASP A 86 18.13 -3.14 1.10
N TYR A 87 17.30 -2.74 2.06
CA TYR A 87 16.88 -3.59 3.19
C TYR A 87 15.93 -4.70 2.73
N LEU A 88 14.85 -4.37 2.02
CA LEU A 88 13.87 -5.34 1.52
C LEU A 88 14.52 -6.41 0.66
N LYS A 89 15.44 -6.03 -0.23
CA LYS A 89 16.21 -6.97 -1.04
C LYS A 89 17.01 -7.99 -0.21
N LYS A 90 17.49 -7.59 0.98
CA LYS A 90 18.26 -8.48 1.87
C LYS A 90 17.38 -9.45 2.64
N VAL A 91 16.18 -9.02 3.03
CA VAL A 91 15.29 -9.81 3.91
C VAL A 91 14.23 -10.60 3.16
N ALA A 92 14.01 -10.32 1.87
CA ALA A 92 12.92 -10.92 1.10
C ALA A 92 12.96 -12.46 1.07
N SER A 93 14.15 -13.06 0.96
CA SER A 93 14.29 -14.52 0.91
C SER A 93 13.91 -15.17 2.24
N ASP A 94 14.46 -14.67 3.36
CA ASP A 94 14.15 -15.15 4.71
C ASP A 94 12.65 -15.03 5.04
N ILE A 95 12.03 -13.92 4.64
CA ILE A 95 10.60 -13.71 4.83
C ILE A 95 9.82 -14.71 3.97
N ALA A 96 10.15 -14.85 2.68
CA ALA A 96 9.49 -15.80 1.78
C ALA A 96 9.56 -17.25 2.28
N GLU A 97 10.69 -17.66 2.86
CA GLU A 97 10.87 -18.99 3.46
C GLU A 97 9.93 -19.23 4.66
N SER A 98 9.60 -18.18 5.42
CA SER A 98 8.69 -18.27 6.56
C SER A 98 7.21 -18.34 6.19
N LEU A 99 6.86 -18.03 4.94
CA LEU A 99 5.49 -18.01 4.44
C LEU A 99 5.04 -19.43 4.00
N PRO A 100 3.76 -19.77 4.22
CA PRO A 100 3.21 -21.04 3.75
C PRO A 100 3.18 -21.09 2.22
N ASP A 101 2.96 -22.28 1.66
CA ASP A 101 2.92 -22.45 0.20
C ASP A 101 1.72 -21.77 -0.45
N LYS A 102 0.66 -21.48 0.32
CA LYS A 102 -0.53 -20.79 -0.18
C LYS A 102 -1.00 -19.67 0.73
N PHE A 103 -1.12 -18.46 0.19
CA PHE A 103 -1.53 -17.27 0.96
C PHE A 103 -2.03 -16.12 0.07
N GLU A 104 -2.57 -15.08 0.70
CA GLU A 104 -2.83 -13.79 0.06
C GLU A 104 -1.72 -12.81 0.44
N TYR A 105 -1.08 -12.20 -0.55
CA TYR A 105 -0.17 -11.08 -0.31
C TYR A 105 -0.98 -9.80 -0.37
N ILE A 106 -1.28 -9.21 0.80
CA ILE A 106 -1.91 -7.90 0.92
C ILE A 106 -0.82 -6.83 1.05
N ASP A 107 -0.72 -5.94 0.08
CA ASP A 107 0.26 -4.84 0.10
C ASP A 107 -0.43 -3.51 0.32
N LEU A 108 -0.13 -2.89 1.46
CA LEU A 108 -0.79 -1.68 1.93
C LEU A 108 0.01 -0.45 1.48
N GLY A 109 -0.51 0.23 0.45
CA GLY A 109 0.13 1.41 -0.13
C GLY A 109 1.37 1.05 -0.95
N PRO A 110 1.23 0.32 -2.08
CA PRO A 110 2.36 -0.10 -2.91
C PRO A 110 3.16 1.09 -3.48
N GLY A 111 2.50 2.24 -3.66
CA GLY A 111 3.11 3.44 -4.21
C GLY A 111 3.64 3.24 -5.64
N THR A 112 4.79 3.83 -5.95
CA THR A 112 5.33 3.88 -7.33
C THR A 112 6.61 3.07 -7.54
N GLU A 113 7.22 2.59 -6.46
CA GLU A 113 8.60 2.06 -6.49
C GLU A 113 8.69 0.57 -6.79
N HIS A 114 7.56 -0.12 -6.81
CA HIS A 114 7.47 -1.55 -7.05
C HIS A 114 8.37 -2.40 -6.13
N LYS A 115 8.43 -2.02 -4.84
CA LYS A 115 9.28 -2.68 -3.83
C LYS A 115 8.85 -4.13 -3.57
N GLU A 116 7.58 -4.43 -3.78
CA GLU A 116 7.00 -5.77 -3.74
C GLU A 116 7.70 -6.77 -4.67
N GLN A 117 8.40 -6.29 -5.71
CA GLN A 117 9.20 -7.12 -6.62
C GLN A 117 10.18 -8.03 -5.87
N PHE A 118 10.84 -7.53 -4.82
CA PHE A 118 11.83 -8.32 -4.09
C PHE A 118 11.22 -9.57 -3.48
N PHE A 119 9.99 -9.47 -2.98
CA PHE A 119 9.23 -10.61 -2.48
C PHE A 119 8.71 -11.47 -3.63
N PHE A 120 8.17 -10.88 -4.69
CA PHE A 120 7.65 -11.64 -5.83
C PHE A 120 8.71 -12.55 -6.45
N ASP A 121 9.94 -12.07 -6.61
CA ASP A 121 11.05 -12.84 -7.16
C ASP A 121 11.37 -14.06 -6.28
N GLU A 122 11.43 -13.89 -4.96
CA GLU A 122 11.73 -14.98 -4.01
C GLU A 122 10.56 -15.97 -3.89
N LEU A 123 9.32 -15.48 -3.82
CA LEU A 123 8.12 -16.31 -3.78
C LEU A 123 7.97 -17.18 -5.03
N LYS A 124 8.26 -16.63 -6.21
CA LYS A 124 8.26 -17.37 -7.48
C LYS A 124 9.36 -18.43 -7.51
N LYS A 125 10.58 -18.10 -7.09
CA LYS A 125 11.69 -19.07 -7.01
C LYS A 125 11.34 -20.25 -6.11
N GLN A 126 10.59 -20.00 -5.04
CA GLN A 126 10.13 -21.00 -4.09
C GLN A 126 8.82 -21.70 -4.50
N ASN A 127 8.27 -21.39 -5.69
CA ASN A 127 7.02 -21.95 -6.21
C ASN A 127 5.79 -21.75 -5.29
N LYS A 128 5.73 -20.61 -4.59
CA LYS A 128 4.60 -20.26 -3.72
C LYS A 128 3.35 -19.90 -4.57
N ASP A 129 2.17 -20.38 -4.15
CA ASP A 129 0.86 -20.04 -4.72
C ASP A 129 0.26 -18.84 -3.97
N PHE A 130 0.28 -17.66 -4.58
CA PHE A 130 -0.27 -16.47 -3.95
C PHE A 130 -1.06 -15.60 -4.90
N ILE A 131 -2.05 -14.90 -4.35
CA ILE A 131 -2.74 -13.79 -5.00
C ILE A 131 -2.22 -12.47 -4.43
N TYR A 132 -1.80 -11.57 -5.30
CA TYR A 132 -1.39 -10.23 -4.93
C TYR A 132 -2.61 -9.32 -4.81
N LYS A 133 -2.76 -8.66 -3.67
CA LYS A 133 -3.84 -7.73 -3.35
C LYS A 133 -3.24 -6.37 -2.99
N PRO A 134 -2.88 -5.54 -3.98
CA PRO A 134 -2.50 -4.17 -3.71
C PRO A 134 -3.72 -3.41 -3.18
N VAL A 135 -3.51 -2.62 -2.13
CA VAL A 135 -4.52 -1.74 -1.55
C VAL A 135 -4.00 -0.32 -1.53
N ASP A 136 -4.73 0.59 -2.15
CA ASP A 136 -4.45 2.01 -2.07
C ASP A 136 -5.75 2.82 -2.17
N ILE A 137 -5.76 4.02 -1.61
CA ILE A 137 -6.83 5.00 -1.85
C ILE A 137 -6.60 5.78 -3.15
N ASN A 138 -5.35 5.82 -3.62
CA ASN A 138 -4.97 6.45 -4.87
C ASN A 138 -5.13 5.47 -6.04
N GLU A 139 -6.10 5.75 -6.92
CA GLU A 139 -6.41 4.95 -8.11
C GLU A 139 -5.21 4.77 -9.06
N ARG A 140 -4.34 5.78 -9.18
CA ARG A 140 -3.18 5.71 -10.06
C ARG A 140 -2.13 4.76 -9.52
N PHE A 141 -1.77 4.86 -8.24
CA PHE A 141 -0.78 3.97 -7.62
C PHE A 141 -1.28 2.52 -7.60
N LEU A 142 -2.58 2.33 -7.33
CA LEU A 142 -3.22 1.02 -7.42
C LEU A 142 -3.14 0.44 -8.84
N ARG A 143 -3.42 1.24 -9.87
CA ARG A 143 -3.30 0.83 -11.27
C ARG A 143 -1.86 0.48 -11.63
N MET A 144 -0.89 1.31 -11.25
CA MET A 144 0.53 1.05 -11.49
C MET A 144 0.98 -0.29 -10.89
N ALA A 145 0.63 -0.55 -9.62
CA ALA A 145 0.94 -1.82 -8.95
C ALA A 145 0.28 -3.02 -9.64
N THR A 146 -0.97 -2.87 -10.08
CA THR A 146 -1.72 -3.90 -10.80
C THR A 146 -1.07 -4.24 -12.14
N GLU A 147 -0.80 -3.23 -12.98
CA GLU A 147 -0.13 -3.40 -14.27
C GLU A 147 1.25 -4.01 -14.14
N TYR A 148 1.98 -3.66 -13.08
CA TYR A 148 3.29 -4.22 -12.79
C TYR A 148 3.23 -5.72 -12.44
N ALA A 149 2.27 -6.12 -11.59
CA ALA A 149 2.03 -7.52 -11.25
C ALA A 149 1.53 -8.34 -12.46
N ASP A 150 0.66 -7.76 -13.30
CA ASP A 150 0.16 -8.39 -14.52
C ASP A 150 1.27 -8.67 -15.53
N LYS A 151 2.18 -7.71 -15.75
CA LYS A 151 3.38 -7.89 -16.61
C LYS A 151 4.28 -9.02 -16.11
N GLN A 152 4.20 -9.32 -14.82
CA GLN A 152 4.92 -10.40 -14.16
C GLN A 152 4.16 -11.74 -14.16
N GLY A 153 2.96 -11.80 -14.72
CA GLY A 153 2.12 -12.99 -14.77
C GLY A 153 1.56 -13.43 -13.41
N LEU A 154 1.42 -12.50 -12.46
CA LEU A 154 0.90 -12.80 -11.13
C LEU A 154 -0.62 -12.66 -11.07
N PRO A 155 -1.34 -13.53 -10.35
CA PRO A 155 -2.74 -13.29 -10.02
C PRO A 155 -2.87 -12.02 -9.17
N VAL A 156 -3.68 -11.06 -9.60
CA VAL A 156 -3.88 -9.78 -8.91
C VAL A 156 -5.37 -9.53 -8.63
N ALA A 157 -5.66 -9.01 -7.44
CA ALA A 157 -6.99 -8.58 -7.01
C ALA A 157 -6.89 -7.22 -6.29
N PRO A 158 -6.86 -6.10 -7.04
CA PRO A 158 -6.67 -4.77 -6.47
C PRO A 158 -7.88 -4.32 -5.65
N LEU A 159 -7.62 -3.56 -4.57
CA LEU A 159 -8.66 -2.99 -3.71
C LEU A 159 -8.46 -1.47 -3.58
N LEU A 160 -9.35 -0.71 -4.22
CA LEU A 160 -9.43 0.74 -4.03
C LEU A 160 -10.11 1.01 -2.70
N SER A 161 -9.33 1.30 -1.65
CA SER A 161 -9.82 1.43 -0.28
C SER A 161 -8.82 2.18 0.61
N PRO A 162 -9.27 3.01 1.57
CA PRO A 162 -8.46 3.31 2.73
C PRO A 162 -8.27 2.03 3.56
N PHE A 163 -7.19 1.97 4.35
CA PHE A 163 -6.84 0.77 5.11
C PHE A 163 -7.90 0.45 6.17
N GLU A 164 -8.53 1.47 6.75
CA GLU A 164 -9.52 1.32 7.82
C GLU A 164 -10.80 0.58 7.38
N GLU A 165 -11.09 0.57 6.08
CA GLU A 165 -12.26 -0.13 5.51
C GLU A 165 -11.95 -1.59 5.15
N LEU A 166 -10.67 -2.00 5.12
CA LEU A 166 -10.30 -3.36 4.70
C LEU A 166 -10.89 -4.50 5.55
N PRO A 167 -11.00 -4.40 6.89
CA PRO A 167 -11.54 -5.50 7.69
C PRO A 167 -12.94 -5.95 7.27
N VAL A 168 -13.76 -5.05 6.72
CA VAL A 168 -15.13 -5.36 6.25
C VAL A 168 -15.19 -5.70 4.75
N ARG A 169 -14.12 -5.41 3.98
CA ARG A 169 -14.04 -5.65 2.54
C ARG A 169 -13.27 -6.92 2.17
N LEU A 170 -12.41 -7.38 3.07
CA LEU A 170 -11.67 -8.62 2.90
C LEU A 170 -12.55 -9.80 3.31
N ASP A 171 -13.26 -10.37 2.34
CA ASP A 171 -14.07 -11.57 2.51
C ASP A 171 -13.28 -12.75 3.09
N GLY A 172 -14.03 -13.70 3.69
CA GLY A 172 -13.52 -14.91 4.31
C GLY A 172 -12.72 -15.77 3.34
N PHE A 173 -11.42 -15.56 3.32
CA PHE A 173 -10.46 -16.42 2.64
C PHE A 173 -9.86 -17.36 3.68
N ASP A 174 -9.91 -18.66 3.41
CA ASP A 174 -9.43 -19.69 4.35
C ASP A 174 -7.89 -19.75 4.43
N ASN A 175 -7.19 -19.14 3.48
CA ASN A 175 -5.73 -19.12 3.44
C ASN A 175 -5.16 -17.98 4.30
N MET A 176 -3.89 -18.12 4.67
CA MET A 176 -3.16 -17.10 5.42
C MET A 176 -3.13 -15.77 4.64
N ARG A 177 -3.18 -14.65 5.37
CA ARG A 177 -2.90 -13.32 4.83
C ARG A 177 -1.51 -12.88 5.26
N PHE A 178 -0.65 -12.57 4.30
CA PHE A 178 0.60 -11.86 4.53
C PHE A 178 0.36 -10.38 4.24
N VAL A 179 0.37 -9.56 5.28
CA VAL A 179 0.10 -8.11 5.19
C VAL A 179 1.42 -7.36 5.24
N SER A 180 1.78 -6.69 4.15
CA SER A 180 2.97 -5.85 4.02
C SER A 180 2.59 -4.39 4.18
N LEU A 181 3.27 -3.67 5.07
CA LEU A 181 3.17 -2.22 5.20
C LEU A 181 4.59 -1.64 5.28
N GLY A 182 4.93 -0.79 4.32
CA GLY A 182 6.21 -0.08 4.31
C GLY A 182 6.24 1.10 5.29
N LEU A 183 7.09 2.07 5.01
CA LEU A 183 7.28 3.27 5.84
C LEU A 183 6.01 4.12 6.07
N THR A 184 4.94 3.89 5.31
CA THR A 184 3.59 4.42 5.58
C THR A 184 3.10 4.09 7.01
N TYR A 185 3.62 3.04 7.65
CA TYR A 185 3.39 2.76 9.07
C TYR A 185 3.64 3.98 9.98
N ALA A 186 4.68 4.77 9.69
CA ALA A 186 5.06 5.93 10.50
C ALA A 186 4.03 7.07 10.45
N ASN A 187 3.07 7.04 9.53
CA ASN A 187 1.99 8.03 9.46
C ASN A 187 0.86 7.77 10.46
N TYR A 188 0.88 6.63 11.15
CA TYR A 188 -0.15 6.25 12.10
C TYR A 188 0.38 6.20 13.53
N SER A 189 -0.48 6.43 14.51
CA SER A 189 -0.15 6.08 15.89
C SER A 189 -0.12 4.56 16.05
N PRO A 190 0.82 3.98 16.84
CA PRO A 190 0.85 2.54 17.08
C PRO A 190 -0.45 1.97 17.65
N GLY A 191 -1.18 2.77 18.45
CA GLY A 191 -2.46 2.39 19.03
C GLY A 191 -3.59 2.26 18.02
N GLU A 192 -3.48 2.90 16.85
CA GLU A 192 -4.48 2.82 15.77
C GLU A 192 -4.09 1.77 14.73
N ILE A 193 -2.83 1.74 14.28
CA ILE A 193 -2.41 0.88 13.16
C ILE A 193 -2.25 -0.59 13.56
N LEU A 194 -1.79 -0.91 14.78
CA LEU A 194 -1.56 -2.31 15.16
C LEU A 194 -2.88 -3.10 15.28
N PRO A 195 -3.96 -2.58 15.90
CA PRO A 195 -5.26 -3.24 15.86
C PRO A 195 -5.82 -3.39 14.44
N LEU A 196 -5.61 -2.39 13.59
CA LEU A 196 -6.03 -2.43 12.19
C LEU A 196 -5.31 -3.54 11.41
N LEU A 197 -3.97 -3.59 11.48
CA LEU A 197 -3.17 -4.63 10.84
C LEU A 197 -3.53 -6.03 11.33
N LYS A 198 -3.77 -6.19 12.63
CA LYS A 198 -4.28 -7.46 13.20
C LYS A 198 -5.62 -7.86 12.59
N SER A 199 -6.53 -6.89 12.41
CA SER A 199 -7.85 -7.14 11.83
C SER A 199 -7.76 -7.52 10.35
N ILE A 200 -6.88 -6.86 9.59
CA ILE A 200 -6.60 -7.17 8.18
C ILE A 200 -6.01 -8.57 8.05
N ALA A 201 -4.99 -8.90 8.86
CA ALA A 201 -4.30 -10.19 8.83
C ALA A 201 -5.17 -11.37 9.29
N ALA A 202 -6.18 -11.11 10.13
CA ALA A 202 -7.00 -12.14 10.79
C ALA A 202 -6.16 -13.11 11.66
N ASN A 203 -6.79 -14.13 12.22
CA ASN A 203 -6.20 -14.96 13.29
C ASN A 203 -4.96 -15.78 12.89
N LYS A 204 -4.78 -16.06 11.59
CA LYS A 204 -3.65 -16.86 11.08
C LYS A 204 -2.66 -16.02 10.27
N GLY A 205 -2.94 -14.74 10.05
CA GLY A 205 -2.11 -13.90 9.20
C GLY A 205 -0.78 -13.54 9.84
N GLN A 206 0.14 -13.15 8.97
CA GLN A 206 1.41 -12.56 9.34
C GLN A 206 1.44 -11.12 8.85
N VAL A 207 2.05 -10.25 9.63
CA VAL A 207 2.21 -8.84 9.31
C VAL A 207 3.70 -8.55 9.21
N PHE A 208 4.12 -8.01 8.08
CA PHE A 208 5.44 -7.43 7.88
C PHE A 208 5.32 -5.91 7.90
N ILE A 209 6.12 -5.28 8.75
CA ILE A 209 6.18 -3.83 8.88
C ILE A 209 7.62 -3.39 8.67
N ASP A 210 7.84 -2.53 7.67
CA ASP A 210 9.12 -1.85 7.51
C ASP A 210 9.11 -0.51 8.27
N VAL A 211 10.17 -0.27 9.04
CA VAL A 211 10.31 0.94 9.87
C VAL A 211 11.74 1.46 9.84
N GLN A 212 11.87 2.79 9.80
CA GLN A 212 13.15 3.44 10.06
C GLN A 212 13.39 3.58 11.56
N ILE A 213 14.52 3.06 12.02
CA ILE A 213 14.94 3.19 13.42
C ILE A 213 15.71 4.49 13.59
N ARG A 214 15.20 5.39 14.43
CA ARG A 214 15.76 6.73 14.69
C ARG A 214 17.26 6.72 14.95
N ASP A 215 17.75 5.79 15.76
CA ASP A 215 19.16 5.73 16.16
C ASP A 215 20.09 5.19 15.05
N ARG A 216 19.52 4.75 13.91
CA ARG A 216 20.25 4.20 12.76
C ARG A 216 20.23 5.14 11.55
N ILE A 217 19.66 6.33 11.69
CA ILE A 217 19.54 7.34 10.64
C ILE A 217 20.19 8.65 11.07
N ASN A 218 20.60 9.47 10.10
CA ASN A 218 21.00 10.84 10.37
C ASN A 218 19.75 11.70 10.57
N LEU A 219 19.32 11.85 11.83
CA LEU A 219 18.09 12.55 12.16
C LEU A 219 18.06 13.99 11.61
N LYS A 220 19.19 14.70 11.60
CA LYS A 220 19.25 16.07 11.07
C LYS A 220 18.94 16.10 9.57
N VAL A 221 19.48 15.15 8.81
CA VAL A 221 19.23 15.02 7.37
C VAL A 221 17.77 14.65 7.12
N ILE A 222 17.25 13.66 7.85
CA ILE A 222 15.86 13.23 7.71
C ILE A 222 14.89 14.36 8.07
N THR A 223 15.12 15.09 9.16
CA THR A 223 14.29 16.26 9.52
C THR A 223 14.31 17.33 8.43
N ASP A 224 15.46 17.62 7.82
CA ASP A 224 15.56 18.60 6.73
C ASP A 224 14.77 18.14 5.49
N ILE A 225 14.89 16.86 5.12
CA ILE A 225 14.15 16.26 4.01
C ILE A 225 12.63 16.33 4.25
N TYR A 226 12.15 15.96 5.44
CA TYR A 226 10.72 15.99 5.72
C TYR A 226 10.18 17.43 5.76
N SER A 227 10.98 18.39 6.25
CA SER A 227 10.59 19.79 6.31
C SER A 227 10.55 20.47 4.94
N ARG A 228 11.34 20.02 3.97
CA ARG A 228 11.42 20.63 2.63
C ARG A 228 10.67 19.84 1.56
N ASN A 229 10.95 18.55 1.46
CA ASN A 229 10.45 17.69 0.39
C ASN A 229 9.05 17.18 0.73
N VAL A 230 8.89 16.57 1.91
CA VAL A 230 7.63 15.92 2.31
C VAL A 230 6.55 16.95 2.68
N TYR A 231 6.95 18.14 3.16
CA TYR A 231 6.02 19.25 3.40
C TYR A 231 5.13 19.55 2.18
N THR A 232 5.66 19.44 0.97
CA THR A 232 4.89 19.69 -0.26
C THR A 232 3.68 18.77 -0.39
N ILE A 233 3.77 17.52 0.09
CA ILE A 233 2.70 16.51 0.10
C ILE A 233 1.66 16.80 1.19
N SER A 234 2.05 17.51 2.25
CA SER A 234 1.14 17.93 3.32
C SER A 234 0.35 19.19 2.98
N GLU A 235 0.80 20.01 2.02
CA GLU A 235 0.11 21.24 1.63
C GLU A 235 -1.32 21.02 1.09
N PRO A 236 -1.60 20.02 0.21
CA PRO A 236 -2.97 19.72 -0.22
C PRO A 236 -3.90 19.35 0.94
N LYS A 237 -3.39 18.63 1.94
CA LYS A 237 -4.15 18.26 3.15
C LYS A 237 -4.65 19.50 3.90
N LEU A 238 -3.82 20.54 4.03
CA LEU A 238 -4.20 21.77 4.73
C LEU A 238 -5.33 22.52 4.01
N LYS A 239 -5.37 22.45 2.67
CA LYS A 239 -6.40 23.10 1.85
C LYS A 239 -7.78 22.44 1.97
N LEU A 240 -7.88 21.24 2.55
CA LEU A 240 -9.16 20.55 2.75
C LEU A 240 -10.09 21.27 3.74
N LEU A 241 -9.54 22.14 4.60
CA LEU A 241 -10.30 22.85 5.64
C LEU A 241 -10.82 24.23 5.21
N GLY A 242 -10.47 24.70 4.00
CA GLY A 242 -10.79 26.05 3.51
C GLY A 242 -9.65 27.03 3.67
#